data_AF-R5CWE1-F1
#
_entry.id   AF-R5CWE1-F1
#
_cell.length_a   1.000
_cell.length_b   1.000
_cell.length_c   1.000
_cell.angle_alpha   90.00
_cell.angle_beta   90.00
_cell.angle_gamma   90.00
#
_symmetry.space_group_name_H-M   'P 1'
#
loop_
_entity.id
_entity.type
_entity.pdbx_description
1 polymer ?
#
loop_
_entity_poly.entity_id
_entity_poly.type
_entity_poly.pdbx_seq_one_letter_code
_entity_poly.pdbx_strand_id
1 'polypeptide(L)'
;MNSEKLSDAIGEVGGKYYEEAATYRRRKHGWVKWAGLAACLALAVAAVLPSAAKQPTTTPDTPSVVMSGVHINEMQQSSVDGTKLVYDPSYYDNAAWDSVDIVKYYGSDLTPAYIPEGLVPAESNGTATVYIKKDGTVADDLVSLGFYHDYYADGSPKLTDSIAAVKGFSLEASRLGKLDGCCMAMPVGEAAEPTDIGGVSVTFGHCLVDYGPYDPNTHEPAGQYERYTAEFTLDGISYRITTDQLAQDEIVKIVSSIIFGEVAEIK
;
A
#
# COMPACT_ATOMS: atom_id res chain seq x y z
N MET A 1 -4.43 -25.66 31.26
CA MET A 1 -5.19 -26.57 30.37
C MET A 1 -4.29 -27.78 30.10
N ASN A 2 -4.72 -29.03 30.29
CA ASN A 2 -3.87 -30.20 30.02
C ASN A 2 -3.97 -30.61 28.53
N SER A 3 -2.99 -31.35 28.04
CA SER A 3 -2.88 -31.80 26.64
C SER A 3 -4.04 -32.69 26.18
N GLU A 4 -4.69 -33.41 27.09
CA GLU A 4 -5.84 -34.27 26.78
C GLU A 4 -7.06 -33.43 26.45
N LYS A 5 -7.33 -32.37 27.22
CA LYS A 5 -8.43 -31.44 26.94
C LYS A 5 -8.23 -30.65 25.64
N LEU A 6 -6.98 -30.39 25.28
CA LEU A 6 -6.65 -29.75 24.00
C LEU A 6 -6.84 -30.74 22.83
N SER A 7 -6.42 -32.00 22.99
CA SER A 7 -6.60 -33.04 21.99
C SER A 7 -8.07 -33.39 21.76
N ASP A 8 -8.88 -33.44 22.81
CA ASP A 8 -10.34 -33.64 22.70
C ASP A 8 -11.01 -32.48 21.97
N ALA A 9 -10.62 -31.23 22.29
CA ALA A 9 -11.17 -30.04 21.63
C ALA A 9 -10.77 -29.95 20.15
N ILE A 10 -9.56 -30.41 19.78
CA ILE A 10 -9.11 -30.48 18.38
C ILE A 10 -9.78 -31.65 17.64
N GLY A 11 -10.00 -32.77 18.32
CA GLY A 11 -10.74 -33.93 17.78
C GLY A 11 -12.23 -33.63 17.53
N GLU A 12 -12.81 -32.67 18.27
CA GLU A 12 -14.18 -32.17 18.09
C GLU A 12 -14.35 -31.22 16.89
N VAL A 13 -13.26 -30.74 16.26
CA VAL A 13 -13.34 -30.04 14.97
C VAL A 13 -13.66 -31.08 13.90
N GLY A 14 -14.94 -31.45 13.85
CA GLY A 14 -15.44 -32.50 12.96
C GLY A 14 -15.13 -32.19 11.50
N GLY A 15 -14.97 -33.25 10.70
CA GLY A 15 -14.62 -33.21 9.28
C GLY A 15 -15.47 -32.28 8.41
N LYS A 16 -16.63 -31.83 8.91
CA LYS A 16 -17.44 -30.76 8.31
C LYS A 16 -16.62 -29.50 8.01
N TYR A 17 -15.77 -29.04 8.92
CA TYR A 17 -14.96 -27.82 8.70
C TYR A 17 -13.81 -28.05 7.73
N TYR A 18 -13.25 -29.26 7.70
CA TYR A 18 -12.25 -29.66 6.71
C TYR A 18 -12.85 -29.78 5.31
N GLU A 19 -14.05 -30.35 5.18
CA GLU A 19 -14.78 -30.43 3.92
C GLU A 19 -15.24 -29.05 3.44
N GLU A 20 -15.68 -28.17 4.33
CA GLU A 20 -16.08 -26.78 4.04
C GLU A 20 -14.89 -25.92 3.59
N ALA A 21 -13.70 -26.12 4.17
CA ALA A 21 -12.46 -25.50 3.72
C ALA A 21 -11.96 -26.08 2.37
N ALA A 22 -12.04 -27.40 2.18
CA ALA A 22 -11.62 -28.07 0.94
C ALA A 22 -12.57 -27.77 -0.25
N THR A 23 -13.84 -27.48 0.02
CA THR A 23 -14.82 -27.04 -1.00
C THR A 23 -14.81 -25.55 -1.25
N TYR A 24 -14.00 -24.76 -0.54
CA TYR A 24 -13.79 -23.34 -0.83
C TYR A 24 -13.01 -23.15 -2.14
N ARG A 25 -13.67 -23.41 -3.26
CA ARG A 25 -13.26 -22.89 -4.56
C ARG A 25 -13.73 -21.44 -4.63
N ARG A 26 -12.81 -20.48 -4.78
CA ARG A 26 -13.13 -19.13 -5.27
C ARG A 26 -14.01 -19.29 -6.50
N ARG A 27 -15.28 -18.88 -6.41
CA ARG A 27 -16.12 -18.75 -7.60
C ARG A 27 -15.45 -17.70 -8.48
N LYS A 28 -14.99 -18.10 -9.68
CA LYS A 28 -14.66 -17.14 -10.73
C LYS A 28 -15.93 -16.35 -11.00
N HIS A 29 -15.91 -15.05 -10.70
CA HIS A 29 -17.06 -14.19 -10.90
C HIS A 29 -17.38 -14.17 -12.40
N GLY A 30 -18.54 -14.72 -12.75
CA GLY A 30 -19.00 -14.77 -14.13
C GLY A 30 -19.20 -13.35 -14.67
N TRP A 31 -18.68 -13.11 -15.86
CA TRP A 31 -18.87 -11.90 -16.65
C TRP A 31 -20.37 -11.59 -16.79
N VAL A 32 -20.86 -10.59 -16.06
CA VAL A 32 -22.23 -10.09 -16.25
C VAL A 32 -22.19 -9.02 -17.32
N LYS A 33 -22.74 -9.35 -18.50
CA LYS A 33 -22.94 -8.40 -19.59
C LYS A 33 -24.09 -7.46 -19.22
N TRP A 34 -23.82 -6.20 -18.98
CA TRP A 34 -24.84 -5.16 -19.01
C TRP A 34 -24.72 -4.35 -20.30
N ALA A 35 -25.75 -4.49 -21.12
CA ALA A 35 -26.05 -3.58 -22.22
C ALA A 35 -26.76 -2.35 -21.64
N GLY A 36 -26.29 -1.16 -21.99
CA GLY A 36 -26.90 0.11 -21.62
C GLY A 36 -26.37 1.25 -22.49
N LEU A 37 -27.11 1.54 -23.56
CA LEU A 37 -26.98 2.74 -24.41
C LEU A 37 -27.23 4.01 -23.57
N ALA A 38 -26.43 5.06 -23.76
CA ALA A 38 -26.89 6.30 -24.43
C ALA A 38 -25.79 7.38 -24.43
N ALA A 39 -25.68 8.03 -25.59
CA ALA A 39 -24.76 9.09 -25.94
C ALA A 39 -25.15 10.45 -25.33
N CYS A 40 -24.17 11.35 -25.21
CA CYS A 40 -24.32 12.76 -25.58
C CYS A 40 -22.96 13.33 -25.99
N LEU A 41 -22.85 13.60 -27.29
CA LEU A 41 -21.80 14.37 -27.95
C LEU A 41 -22.29 15.82 -28.04
N ALA A 42 -21.48 16.80 -27.62
CA ALA A 42 -21.59 18.17 -28.13
C ALA A 42 -20.23 18.87 -28.06
N LEU A 43 -19.83 19.43 -29.21
CA LEU A 43 -18.52 19.99 -29.56
C LEU A 43 -18.38 21.48 -29.21
N ALA A 44 -17.11 21.83 -28.95
CA ALA A 44 -16.38 23.10 -28.97
C ALA A 44 -17.00 24.38 -29.57
N VAL A 45 -16.68 25.53 -28.96
CA VAL A 45 -16.21 26.76 -29.65
C VAL A 45 -15.18 27.51 -28.78
N ALA A 46 -14.15 28.05 -29.44
CA ALA A 46 -12.94 28.68 -28.93
C ALA A 46 -13.02 30.22 -28.78
N ALA A 47 -11.97 30.77 -28.12
CA ALA A 47 -11.47 32.16 -28.05
C ALA A 47 -12.24 33.10 -27.09
N VAL A 48 -11.62 33.89 -26.20
CA VAL A 48 -10.45 34.80 -26.37
C VAL A 48 -9.72 34.99 -25.01
N LEU A 49 -8.39 34.94 -25.01
CA LEU A 49 -7.51 35.32 -23.88
C LEU A 49 -7.13 36.82 -23.92
N PRO A 50 -6.98 37.50 -22.78
CA PRO A 50 -6.12 38.68 -22.67
C PRO A 50 -4.71 38.34 -22.15
N SER A 51 -3.73 38.79 -22.93
CA SER A 51 -2.30 39.00 -22.69
C SER A 51 -1.68 38.58 -21.35
N ALA A 52 -0.76 37.62 -21.46
CA ALA A 52 0.31 37.36 -20.51
C ALA A 52 1.26 38.55 -20.40
N ALA A 53 1.36 39.14 -19.21
CA ALA A 53 2.59 39.79 -18.78
C ALA A 53 3.64 38.70 -18.61
N LYS A 54 4.75 38.80 -19.36
CA LYS A 54 5.89 37.88 -19.25
C LYS A 54 6.51 38.02 -17.86
N GLN A 55 6.16 37.11 -16.96
CA GLN A 55 6.96 36.82 -15.77
C GLN A 55 8.24 36.10 -16.27
N PRO A 56 9.43 36.44 -15.75
CA PRO A 56 10.65 35.76 -16.16
C PRO A 56 10.50 34.26 -15.88
N THR A 57 10.63 33.47 -16.95
CA THR A 57 10.68 32.01 -16.89
C THR A 57 11.95 31.63 -16.13
N THR A 58 11.84 31.49 -14.81
CA THR A 58 12.70 30.57 -14.07
C THR A 58 12.46 29.21 -14.70
N THR A 59 13.51 28.58 -15.23
CA THR A 59 13.53 27.13 -15.47
C THR A 59 12.89 26.47 -14.24
N PRO A 60 11.90 25.57 -14.38
CA PRO A 60 11.43 24.82 -13.22
C PRO A 60 12.66 24.12 -12.64
N ASP A 61 13.11 24.55 -11.46
CA ASP A 61 14.16 23.85 -10.76
C ASP A 61 13.61 22.45 -10.48
N THR A 62 14.31 21.42 -10.97
CA THR A 62 13.96 20.03 -10.68
C THR A 62 13.84 19.88 -9.16
N PRO A 63 12.72 19.33 -8.65
CA PRO A 63 12.55 19.17 -7.21
C PRO A 63 13.70 18.34 -6.66
N SER A 64 14.23 18.73 -5.50
CA SER A 64 15.33 18.00 -4.87
C SER A 64 15.18 17.93 -3.36
N VAL A 65 15.58 16.81 -2.78
CA VAL A 65 15.59 16.55 -1.34
C VAL A 65 17.03 16.32 -0.88
N VAL A 66 17.43 17.00 0.20
CA VAL A 66 18.77 16.84 0.79
C VAL A 66 18.71 15.74 1.85
N MET A 67 19.39 14.62 1.61
CA MET A 67 19.29 13.41 2.43
C MET A 67 19.74 13.65 3.87
N SER A 68 20.72 14.53 4.10
CA SER A 68 21.17 14.88 5.46
C SER A 68 20.12 15.63 6.30
N GLY A 69 19.06 16.14 5.67
CA GLY A 69 17.92 16.76 6.33
C GLY A 69 16.76 15.81 6.60
N VAL A 70 16.85 14.55 6.14
CA VAL A 70 15.81 13.54 6.36
C VAL A 70 16.04 12.85 7.69
N HIS A 71 15.06 12.95 8.58
CA HIS A 71 15.01 12.18 9.82
C HIS A 71 14.38 10.82 9.55
N ILE A 72 15.09 9.74 9.90
CA ILE A 72 14.58 8.37 9.89
C ILE A 72 14.44 7.91 11.34
N ASN A 73 13.22 7.61 11.77
CA ASN A 73 12.95 7.18 13.12
C ASN A 73 13.29 5.70 13.27
N GLU A 74 14.01 5.35 14.33
CA GLU A 74 14.18 3.94 14.72
C GLU A 74 12.86 3.40 15.28
N MET A 75 12.32 2.39 14.63
CA MET A 75 11.04 1.76 14.96
C MET A 75 11.24 0.31 15.37
N GLN A 76 10.24 -0.26 16.05
CA GLN A 76 10.23 -1.67 16.43
C GLN A 76 9.16 -2.40 15.65
N GLN A 77 9.41 -3.67 15.34
CA GLN A 77 8.39 -4.54 14.81
C GLN A 77 7.27 -4.70 15.84
N SER A 78 6.08 -4.30 15.44
CA SER A 78 4.88 -4.40 16.25
C SER A 78 4.22 -5.75 16.03
N SER A 79 3.91 -6.44 17.12
CA SER A 79 3.13 -7.68 17.11
C SER A 79 1.62 -7.44 16.97
N VAL A 80 1.20 -6.23 16.56
CA VAL A 80 -0.22 -5.97 16.28
C VAL A 80 -0.57 -6.82 15.06
N ASP A 81 -1.22 -7.94 15.34
CA ASP A 81 -1.88 -8.77 14.35
C ASP A 81 -2.81 -7.85 13.58
N GLY A 82 -2.52 -7.66 12.29
CA GLY A 82 -3.33 -6.85 11.38
C GLY A 82 -4.67 -7.52 11.25
N THR A 83 -5.56 -7.24 12.21
CA THR A 83 -6.91 -7.80 12.22
C THR A 83 -7.59 -7.25 10.99
N LYS A 84 -7.66 -8.10 9.96
CA LYS A 84 -8.36 -7.80 8.73
C LYS A 84 -9.76 -7.34 9.12
N LEU A 85 -10.13 -6.12 8.74
CA LEU A 85 -11.47 -5.61 9.00
C LEU A 85 -12.48 -6.56 8.35
N VAL A 86 -13.24 -7.27 9.19
CA VAL A 86 -14.29 -8.16 8.74
C VAL A 86 -15.54 -7.33 8.54
N TYR A 87 -15.85 -7.04 7.28
CA TYR A 87 -17.07 -6.35 6.91
C TYR A 87 -18.22 -7.35 6.78
N ASP A 88 -19.21 -7.21 7.66
CA ASP A 88 -20.43 -8.02 7.63
C ASP A 88 -21.32 -7.62 6.44
N PRO A 89 -21.64 -8.56 5.52
CA PRO A 89 -22.47 -8.30 4.34
C PRO A 89 -23.88 -7.77 4.63
N SER A 90 -24.39 -7.94 5.85
CA SER A 90 -25.67 -7.37 6.28
C SER A 90 -25.63 -5.84 6.42
N TYR A 91 -24.45 -5.28 6.71
CA TYR A 91 -24.22 -3.84 6.89
C TYR A 91 -23.48 -3.19 5.71
N TYR A 92 -22.74 -3.98 4.93
CA TYR A 92 -21.89 -3.49 3.85
C TYR A 92 -22.13 -4.26 2.55
N ASP A 93 -22.00 -3.55 1.44
CA ASP A 93 -21.76 -4.11 0.11
C ASP A 93 -20.27 -3.94 -0.23
N ASN A 94 -19.76 -4.75 -1.14
CA ASN A 94 -18.43 -4.52 -1.73
C ASN A 94 -18.58 -4.06 -3.18
N ALA A 95 -17.62 -3.26 -3.63
CA ALA A 95 -17.49 -2.90 -5.03
C ALA A 95 -16.04 -3.14 -5.48
N ALA A 96 -15.89 -3.67 -6.69
CA ALA A 96 -14.60 -3.69 -7.36
C ALA A 96 -14.44 -2.35 -8.09
N TRP A 97 -13.38 -1.63 -7.77
CA TRP A 97 -12.95 -0.44 -8.52
C TRP A 97 -11.87 -0.83 -9.51
N ASP A 98 -11.95 -0.27 -10.70
CA ASP A 98 -10.87 -0.24 -11.67
C ASP A 98 -10.13 1.12 -11.63
N SER A 99 -9.17 1.29 -12.53
CA SER A 99 -8.38 2.53 -12.62
C SER A 99 -9.23 3.78 -12.85
N VAL A 100 -10.36 3.68 -13.56
CA VAL A 100 -11.24 4.82 -13.82
C VAL A 100 -11.99 5.21 -12.55
N ASP A 101 -12.48 4.23 -11.81
CA ASP A 101 -13.13 4.47 -10.51
C ASP A 101 -12.15 5.05 -9.49
N ILE A 102 -10.92 4.52 -9.42
CA ILE A 102 -9.85 5.02 -8.54
C ILE A 102 -9.53 6.48 -8.87
N VAL A 103 -9.25 6.80 -10.15
CA VAL A 103 -8.95 8.19 -10.56
C VAL A 103 -10.13 9.11 -10.28
N LYS A 104 -11.37 8.64 -10.48
CA LYS A 104 -12.57 9.42 -10.17
C LYS A 104 -12.70 9.73 -8.67
N TYR A 105 -12.34 8.78 -7.80
CA TYR A 105 -12.46 8.94 -6.35
C TYR A 105 -11.29 9.72 -5.74
N TYR A 106 -10.06 9.38 -6.14
CA TYR A 106 -8.84 10.00 -5.63
C TYR A 106 -8.49 11.30 -6.33
N GLY A 107 -8.98 11.53 -7.55
CA GLY A 107 -8.68 12.70 -8.37
C GLY A 107 -7.42 12.56 -9.21
N SER A 108 -6.63 11.50 -9.00
CA SER A 108 -5.42 11.20 -9.76
C SER A 108 -5.17 9.69 -9.82
N ASP A 109 -4.23 9.29 -10.68
CA ASP A 109 -3.54 8.01 -10.51
C ASP A 109 -2.72 8.06 -9.22
N LEU A 110 -2.63 6.92 -8.52
CA LEU A 110 -1.90 6.76 -7.27
C LEU A 110 -0.49 6.16 -7.49
N THR A 111 -0.15 5.83 -8.73
CA THR A 111 1.16 5.29 -9.10
C THR A 111 2.25 6.36 -8.88
N PRO A 112 3.30 6.07 -8.10
CA PRO A 112 4.43 6.99 -7.92
C PRO A 112 5.13 7.31 -9.24
N ALA A 113 5.61 8.54 -9.40
CA ALA A 113 6.36 8.93 -10.60
C ALA A 113 7.76 8.27 -10.68
N TYR A 114 8.29 7.80 -9.56
CA TYR A 114 9.53 7.04 -9.48
C TYR A 114 9.27 5.61 -8.99
N ILE A 115 9.73 4.63 -9.78
CA ILE A 115 9.77 3.21 -9.41
C ILE A 115 11.25 2.78 -9.44
N PRO A 116 11.79 2.22 -8.34
CA PRO A 116 13.15 1.70 -8.30
C PRO A 116 13.44 0.70 -9.42
N GLU A 117 14.67 0.71 -9.93
CA GLU A 117 15.09 -0.17 -11.01
C GLU A 117 14.95 -1.66 -10.62
N GLY A 118 14.48 -2.48 -11.56
CA GLY A 118 14.36 -3.92 -11.37
C GLY A 118 13.11 -4.37 -10.62
N LEU A 119 12.21 -3.45 -10.25
CA LEU A 119 10.90 -3.78 -9.72
C LEU A 119 9.85 -3.78 -10.84
N VAL A 120 8.92 -4.72 -10.75
CA VAL A 120 7.79 -4.85 -11.66
C VAL A 120 6.48 -4.60 -10.90
N PRO A 121 5.48 -3.94 -11.52
CA PRO A 121 4.19 -3.72 -10.88
C PRO A 121 3.39 -5.03 -10.76
N ALA A 122 2.60 -5.16 -9.70
CA ALA A 122 1.65 -6.26 -9.57
C ALA A 122 0.55 -6.13 -10.62
N GLU A 123 0.04 -7.26 -11.13
CA GLU A 123 -1.09 -7.27 -12.08
C GLU A 123 -2.37 -6.67 -11.49
N SER A 124 -2.50 -6.68 -10.16
CA SER A 124 -3.64 -6.09 -9.43
C SER A 124 -3.55 -4.57 -9.27
N ASN A 125 -2.41 -3.94 -9.58
CA ASN A 125 -2.28 -2.48 -9.49
C ASN A 125 -3.33 -1.81 -10.38
N GLY A 126 -3.95 -0.74 -9.87
CA GLY A 126 -5.07 -0.08 -10.55
C GLY A 126 -6.42 -0.77 -10.34
N THR A 127 -6.52 -1.69 -9.38
CA THR A 127 -7.79 -2.25 -8.91
C THR A 127 -7.88 -2.17 -7.39
N ALA A 128 -9.09 -2.09 -6.86
CA ALA A 128 -9.34 -2.15 -5.42
C ALA A 128 -10.68 -2.83 -5.11
N THR A 129 -10.76 -3.45 -3.93
CA THR A 129 -12.06 -3.86 -3.37
C THR A 129 -12.40 -2.88 -2.26
N VAL A 130 -13.45 -2.09 -2.47
CA VAL A 130 -13.93 -1.12 -1.49
C VAL A 130 -15.19 -1.62 -0.81
N TYR A 131 -15.46 -1.09 0.38
CA TYR A 131 -16.66 -1.42 1.15
C TYR A 131 -17.57 -0.20 1.23
N ILE A 132 -18.85 -0.40 0.93
CA ILE A 132 -19.87 0.64 0.85
C ILE A 132 -20.98 0.27 1.85
N LYS A 133 -21.39 1.23 2.68
CA LYS A 133 -22.54 1.06 3.58
C LYS A 133 -23.83 0.94 2.76
N LYS A 134 -24.87 0.35 3.34
CA LYS A 134 -26.20 0.26 2.67
C LYS A 134 -26.81 1.61 2.30
N ASP A 135 -26.35 2.71 2.89
CA ASP A 135 -26.76 4.08 2.54
C ASP A 135 -25.99 4.69 1.34
N GLY A 136 -25.04 3.94 0.75
CA GLY A 136 -24.21 4.38 -0.37
C GLY A 136 -22.91 5.07 0.01
N THR A 137 -22.64 5.29 1.31
CA THR A 137 -21.39 5.91 1.77
C THR A 137 -20.23 4.93 1.71
N VAL A 138 -19.08 5.35 1.17
CA VAL A 138 -17.85 4.55 1.21
C VAL A 138 -17.38 4.40 2.66
N ALA A 139 -17.22 3.16 3.11
CA ALA A 139 -16.82 2.81 4.47
C ALA A 139 -15.34 2.41 4.56
N ASP A 140 -14.79 1.91 3.46
CA ASP A 140 -13.39 1.54 3.28
C ASP A 140 -13.03 1.82 1.82
N ASP A 141 -11.95 2.55 1.62
CA ASP A 141 -11.47 3.03 0.32
C ASP A 141 -10.02 2.64 0.04
N LEU A 142 -9.44 1.74 0.85
CA LEU A 142 -8.02 1.39 0.77
C LEU A 142 -7.66 0.89 -0.63
N VAL A 143 -6.71 1.58 -1.26
CA VAL A 143 -6.03 1.13 -2.49
C VAL A 143 -4.62 0.72 -2.12
N SER A 144 -4.21 -0.46 -2.57
CA SER A 144 -2.85 -0.96 -2.38
C SER A 144 -2.19 -1.21 -3.74
N LEU A 145 -0.97 -0.70 -3.91
CA LEU A 145 -0.11 -0.95 -5.05
C LEU A 145 1.13 -1.72 -4.59
N GLY A 146 1.54 -2.72 -5.36
CA GLY A 146 2.77 -3.48 -5.11
C GLY A 146 3.74 -3.36 -6.26
N PHE A 147 5.03 -3.22 -5.94
CA PHE A 147 6.12 -3.22 -6.90
C PHE A 147 7.26 -4.07 -6.34
N TYR A 148 7.43 -5.28 -6.85
CA TYR A 148 8.41 -6.24 -6.34
C TYR A 148 9.30 -6.77 -7.45
N HIS A 149 10.41 -7.40 -7.09
CA HIS A 149 11.37 -7.90 -8.08
C HIS A 149 10.79 -8.98 -9.00
N ASP A 150 9.79 -9.73 -8.53
CA ASP A 150 9.09 -10.78 -9.27
C ASP A 150 7.81 -11.21 -8.51
N TYR A 151 6.93 -11.96 -9.16
CA TYR A 151 5.70 -12.50 -8.59
C TYR A 151 5.55 -13.99 -8.90
N TYR A 152 4.91 -14.73 -7.98
CA TYR A 152 4.41 -16.06 -8.28
C TYR A 152 3.17 -15.99 -9.18
N ALA A 153 2.78 -17.13 -9.75
CA ALA A 153 1.61 -17.22 -10.64
C ALA A 153 0.27 -16.88 -9.97
N ASP A 154 0.20 -16.84 -8.64
CA ASP A 154 -0.98 -16.42 -7.88
C ASP A 154 -1.02 -14.90 -7.62
N GLY A 155 0.00 -14.17 -8.08
CA GLY A 155 0.15 -12.73 -7.90
C GLY A 155 0.80 -12.31 -6.58
N SER A 156 1.21 -13.26 -5.73
CA SER A 156 1.95 -12.95 -4.52
C SER A 156 3.40 -12.55 -4.84
N PRO A 157 3.98 -11.56 -4.12
CA PRO A 157 5.38 -11.18 -4.31
C PRO A 157 6.30 -12.36 -4.06
N LYS A 158 7.29 -12.54 -4.92
CA LYS A 158 8.27 -13.61 -4.80
C LYS A 158 9.30 -13.28 -3.71
N LEU A 159 9.80 -14.32 -3.04
CA LEU A 159 10.93 -14.19 -2.12
C LEU A 159 12.24 -14.27 -2.89
N THR A 160 13.28 -13.60 -2.39
CA THR A 160 14.63 -13.77 -2.97
C THR A 160 15.26 -15.08 -2.50
N ASP A 161 16.16 -15.65 -3.31
CA ASP A 161 16.82 -16.92 -2.95
C ASP A 161 17.82 -16.75 -1.79
N SER A 162 18.44 -15.58 -1.66
CA SER A 162 19.44 -15.28 -0.62
C SER A 162 18.83 -14.92 0.72
N ILE A 163 17.70 -14.21 0.69
CA ILE A 163 16.94 -13.74 1.84
C ILE A 163 15.50 -14.17 1.58
N ALA A 164 14.98 -15.09 2.39
CA ALA A 164 13.61 -15.62 2.25
C ALA A 164 12.54 -14.60 2.69
N ALA A 165 12.63 -13.41 2.12
CA ALA A 165 11.73 -12.27 2.24
C ALA A 165 11.55 -11.63 0.86
N VAL A 166 10.53 -10.80 0.72
CA VAL A 166 10.22 -10.07 -0.51
C VAL A 166 11.24 -8.95 -0.74
N LYS A 167 11.49 -8.57 -2.00
CA LYS A 167 12.30 -7.40 -2.35
C LYS A 167 11.49 -6.43 -3.23
N GLY A 168 11.30 -5.21 -2.76
CA GLY A 168 10.47 -4.20 -3.42
C GLY A 168 9.77 -3.27 -2.45
N PHE A 169 8.62 -2.74 -2.83
CA PHE A 169 7.80 -1.90 -1.97
C PHE A 169 6.30 -2.06 -2.19
N SER A 170 5.52 -1.70 -1.17
CA SER A 170 4.09 -1.47 -1.26
C SER A 170 3.75 -0.01 -0.97
N LEU A 171 2.66 0.44 -1.58
CA LEU A 171 2.02 1.72 -1.31
C LEU A 171 0.56 1.46 -0.95
N GLU A 172 0.09 2.10 0.10
CA GLU A 172 -1.31 2.14 0.51
C GLU A 172 -1.80 3.58 0.51
N ALA A 173 -3.03 3.80 0.06
CA ALA A 173 -3.68 5.11 0.03
C ALA A 173 -5.14 5.01 0.50
N SER A 174 -5.57 5.99 1.31
CA SER A 174 -6.95 6.11 1.81
C SER A 174 -7.33 7.58 2.04
N ARG A 175 -8.47 8.04 1.52
CA ARG A 175 -9.09 9.33 1.91
C ARG A 175 -9.78 9.26 3.27
N LEU A 176 -10.19 8.06 3.70
CA LEU A 176 -10.77 7.84 5.03
C LEU A 176 -9.71 7.74 6.15
N GLY A 177 -8.42 7.75 5.80
CA GLY A 177 -7.31 7.58 6.74
C GLY A 177 -7.21 6.17 7.31
N LYS A 178 -7.87 5.19 6.69
CA LYS A 178 -7.88 3.79 7.11
C LYS A 178 -6.85 3.03 6.29
N LEU A 179 -5.64 2.97 6.79
CA LEU A 179 -4.58 2.12 6.26
C LEU A 179 -4.61 0.78 7.01
N ASP A 180 -4.11 -0.30 6.42
CA ASP A 180 -4.01 -1.57 7.13
C ASP A 180 -3.12 -1.40 8.38
N GLY A 181 -3.12 -2.31 9.36
CA GLY A 181 -2.24 -2.15 10.53
C GLY A 181 -0.76 -2.11 10.12
N CYS A 182 0.00 -1.07 10.49
CA CYS A 182 1.44 -1.07 10.31
C CYS A 182 2.06 -2.07 11.30
N CYS A 183 2.84 -3.03 10.81
CA CYS A 183 3.60 -3.94 11.66
C CYS A 183 4.86 -3.28 12.27
N MET A 184 4.91 -1.94 12.29
CA MET A 184 5.96 -1.14 12.93
C MET A 184 5.33 -0.06 13.79
N ALA A 185 5.98 0.24 14.90
CA ALA A 185 5.58 1.31 15.81
C ALA A 185 6.81 1.99 16.40
N MET A 186 6.64 3.26 16.78
CA MET A 186 7.60 3.94 17.63
C MET A 186 7.76 3.18 18.96
N PRO A 187 8.96 3.14 19.54
CA PRO A 187 9.15 2.65 20.89
C PRO A 187 8.21 3.35 21.88
N VAL A 188 7.80 2.63 22.93
CA VAL A 188 6.86 3.17 23.92
C VAL A 188 7.42 4.42 24.58
N GLY A 189 6.70 5.53 24.46
CA GLY A 189 7.07 6.82 25.04
C GLY A 189 7.92 7.71 24.13
N GLU A 190 8.27 7.23 22.92
CA GLU A 190 8.95 8.02 21.91
C GLU A 190 7.93 8.62 20.94
N ALA A 191 8.18 9.87 20.54
CA ALA A 191 7.41 10.56 19.52
C ALA A 191 8.18 10.49 18.20
N ALA A 192 7.48 10.26 17.10
CA ALA A 192 8.10 10.31 15.79
C ALA A 192 8.48 11.75 15.44
N GLU A 193 9.67 11.93 14.89
CA GLU A 193 10.14 13.18 14.31
C GLU A 193 9.86 13.18 12.79
N PRO A 194 9.02 14.10 12.29
CA PRO A 194 8.74 14.18 10.87
C PRO A 194 9.83 14.97 10.13
N THR A 195 9.91 14.71 8.82
CA THR A 195 10.69 15.48 7.85
C THR A 195 9.73 16.27 6.96
N ASP A 196 10.02 17.55 6.72
CA ASP A 196 9.29 18.31 5.69
C ASP A 196 9.86 17.99 4.30
N ILE A 197 9.00 17.53 3.40
CA ILE A 197 9.31 17.37 1.98
C ILE A 197 8.29 18.18 1.20
N GLY A 198 8.72 19.29 0.59
CA GLY A 198 7.84 20.11 -0.24
C GLY A 198 6.64 20.70 0.50
N GLY A 199 6.74 20.95 1.81
CA GLY A 199 5.63 21.40 2.65
C GLY A 199 4.73 20.28 3.18
N VAL A 200 5.08 19.01 2.92
CA VAL A 200 4.39 17.83 3.44
C VAL A 200 5.20 17.25 4.58
N SER A 201 4.55 17.09 5.75
CA SER A 201 5.13 16.42 6.90
C SER A 201 5.13 14.90 6.69
N VAL A 202 6.31 14.30 6.58
CA VAL A 202 6.49 12.86 6.37
C VAL A 202 7.18 12.23 7.58
N THR A 203 6.59 11.19 8.14
CA THR A 203 7.23 10.37 9.16
C THR A 203 7.90 9.18 8.49
N PHE A 204 9.23 9.13 8.50
CA PHE A 204 9.98 7.97 8.05
C PHE A 204 10.34 7.05 9.21
N GLY A 205 10.28 5.74 8.99
CA GLY A 205 10.66 4.71 9.94
C GLY A 205 11.70 3.76 9.37
N HIS A 206 12.50 3.18 10.24
CA HIS A 206 13.44 2.10 9.97
C HIS A 206 13.28 1.01 11.03
N CYS A 207 13.29 -0.25 10.60
CA CYS A 207 13.53 -1.36 11.52
C CYS A 207 14.23 -2.53 10.83
N LEU A 208 14.83 -3.39 11.65
CA LEU A 208 15.30 -4.71 11.22
C LEU A 208 14.17 -5.72 11.32
N VAL A 209 13.97 -6.49 10.26
CA VAL A 209 12.93 -7.52 10.18
C VAL A 209 13.58 -8.88 10.04
N ASP A 210 13.20 -9.79 10.93
CA ASP A 210 13.62 -11.19 10.90
C ASP A 210 13.10 -11.91 9.65
N TYR A 211 13.90 -12.82 9.11
CA TYR A 211 13.46 -13.73 8.05
C TYR A 211 13.86 -15.18 8.31
N GLY A 212 13.08 -16.09 7.72
CA GLY A 212 13.26 -17.53 7.86
C GLY A 212 14.31 -18.14 6.91
N PRO A 213 14.51 -19.47 6.98
CA PRO A 213 13.86 -20.39 7.89
C PRO A 213 14.27 -20.15 9.34
N TYR A 214 13.31 -20.23 10.27
CA TYR A 214 13.60 -20.14 11.70
C TYR A 214 14.11 -21.49 12.20
N ASP A 215 15.06 -21.48 13.13
CA ASP A 215 15.54 -22.71 13.76
C ASP A 215 14.37 -23.38 14.53
N PRO A 216 14.07 -24.67 14.28
CA PRO A 216 12.88 -25.30 14.82
C PRO A 216 12.91 -25.54 16.34
N ASN A 217 14.08 -25.42 16.99
CA ASN A 217 14.21 -25.64 18.44
C ASN A 217 14.28 -24.32 19.22
N THR A 218 15.12 -23.41 18.75
CA THR A 218 15.41 -22.12 19.38
C THR A 218 14.49 -21.02 18.90
N HIS A 219 13.85 -21.20 17.73
CA HIS A 219 13.05 -20.19 17.02
C HIS A 219 13.84 -18.95 16.60
N GLU A 220 15.18 -19.04 16.57
CA GLU A 220 16.03 -17.96 16.07
C GLU A 220 15.85 -17.79 14.54
N PRO A 221 15.85 -16.54 14.02
CA PRO A 221 15.75 -16.28 12.60
C PRO A 221 17.04 -16.67 11.84
N ALA A 222 16.93 -16.88 10.53
CA ALA A 222 18.10 -17.09 9.67
C ALA A 222 18.94 -15.81 9.52
N GLY A 223 18.32 -14.65 9.73
CA GLY A 223 18.95 -13.35 9.69
C GLY A 223 17.92 -12.23 9.76
N GLN A 224 18.38 -11.01 9.53
CA GLN A 224 17.57 -9.81 9.47
C GLN A 224 17.81 -9.06 8.17
N TYR A 225 16.83 -8.28 7.74
CA TYR A 225 16.98 -7.34 6.65
C TYR A 225 16.38 -5.98 7.01
N GLU A 226 16.84 -4.94 6.32
CA GLU A 226 16.42 -3.56 6.51
C GLU A 226 15.03 -3.33 5.88
N ARG A 227 14.13 -2.75 6.66
CA ARG A 227 12.82 -2.26 6.21
C ARG A 227 12.69 -0.78 6.54
N TYR A 228 12.18 -0.01 5.58
CA TYR A 228 11.84 1.39 5.79
C TYR A 228 10.36 1.64 5.53
N THR A 229 9.78 2.57 6.29
CA THR A 229 8.41 3.06 6.10
C THR A 229 8.34 4.57 5.96
N ALA A 230 7.27 5.02 5.33
CA ALA A 230 6.90 6.41 5.29
C ALA A 230 5.39 6.54 5.45
N GLU A 231 4.94 7.43 6.31
CA GLU A 231 3.54 7.79 6.48
C GLU A 231 3.38 9.31 6.36
N PHE A 232 2.40 9.74 5.57
CA PHE A 232 2.11 11.15 5.33
C PHE A 232 0.68 11.33 4.80
N THR A 233 0.19 12.58 4.81
CA THR A 233 -1.08 12.94 4.16
C THR A 233 -0.81 14.01 3.12
N LEU A 234 -1.30 13.80 1.90
CA LEU A 234 -1.21 14.73 0.77
C LEU A 234 -2.61 14.90 0.17
N ASP A 235 -3.09 16.14 0.02
CA ASP A 235 -4.40 16.46 -0.56
C ASP A 235 -5.60 15.67 0.02
N GLY A 236 -5.54 15.42 1.33
CA GLY A 236 -6.56 14.67 2.07
C GLY A 236 -6.55 13.17 1.78
N ILE A 237 -5.44 12.63 1.27
CA ILE A 237 -5.17 11.21 1.09
C ILE A 237 -4.04 10.84 2.04
N SER A 238 -4.30 9.90 2.94
CA SER A 238 -3.26 9.30 3.77
C SER A 238 -2.53 8.23 2.97
N TYR A 239 -1.21 8.26 3.02
CA TYR A 239 -0.32 7.31 2.37
C TYR A 239 0.50 6.56 3.40
N ARG A 240 0.71 5.27 3.14
CA ARG A 240 1.82 4.51 3.74
C ARG A 240 2.62 3.83 2.65
N ILE A 241 3.93 3.87 2.77
CA ILE A 241 4.86 3.12 1.94
C ILE A 241 5.70 2.23 2.83
N THR A 242 5.91 0.99 2.40
CA THR A 242 6.83 0.04 3.06
C THR A 242 7.79 -0.50 2.02
N THR A 243 9.08 -0.45 2.31
CA THR A 243 10.13 -0.99 1.44
C THR A 243 10.82 -2.18 2.12
N ASP A 244 11.15 -3.19 1.33
CA ASP A 244 11.77 -4.42 1.76
C ASP A 244 13.00 -4.71 0.92
N GLN A 245 14.16 -4.86 1.58
CA GLN A 245 15.45 -5.13 0.92
C GLN A 245 15.82 -4.07 -0.14
N LEU A 246 15.43 -2.82 0.10
CA LEU A 246 15.83 -1.65 -0.68
C LEU A 246 16.74 -0.75 0.16
N ALA A 247 17.56 0.06 -0.50
CA ALA A 247 18.39 1.05 0.18
C ALA A 247 17.53 2.19 0.77
N GLN A 248 18.02 2.81 1.85
CA GLN A 248 17.31 3.87 2.57
C GLN A 248 16.91 5.06 1.69
N ASP A 249 17.69 5.40 0.67
CA ASP A 249 17.37 6.52 -0.23
C ASP A 249 16.19 6.22 -1.16
N GLU A 250 15.90 4.95 -1.45
CA GLU A 250 14.79 4.56 -2.32
C GLU A 250 13.43 4.97 -1.74
N ILE A 251 13.22 4.84 -0.42
CA ILE A 251 11.94 5.28 0.16
C ILE A 251 11.76 6.80 0.07
N VAL A 252 12.84 7.56 0.19
CA VAL A 252 12.81 9.03 0.05
C VAL A 252 12.50 9.41 -1.40
N LYS A 253 13.09 8.73 -2.39
CA LYS A 253 12.77 8.93 -3.82
C LYS A 253 11.31 8.64 -4.13
N ILE A 254 10.79 7.50 -3.64
CA ILE A 254 9.38 7.10 -3.87
C ILE A 254 8.44 8.15 -3.28
N VAL A 255 8.62 8.50 -2.00
CA VAL A 255 7.81 9.53 -1.31
C VAL A 255 7.86 10.86 -2.03
N SER A 256 9.06 11.34 -2.36
CA SER A 256 9.25 12.61 -3.05
C SER A 256 8.54 12.62 -4.40
N SER A 257 8.57 11.49 -5.13
CA SER A 257 7.92 11.38 -6.43
C SER A 257 6.40 11.46 -6.38
N ILE A 258 5.80 11.10 -5.23
CA ILE A 258 4.36 11.26 -4.98
C ILE A 258 4.05 12.70 -4.62
N ILE A 259 4.84 13.30 -3.73
CA ILE A 259 4.63 14.67 -3.26
C ILE A 259 4.80 15.69 -4.39
N PHE A 260 5.85 15.55 -5.20
CA PHE A 260 6.11 16.48 -6.31
C PHE A 260 5.38 16.08 -7.60
N GLY A 261 4.90 14.84 -7.70
CA GLY A 261 4.30 14.30 -8.94
C GLY A 261 5.29 14.05 -10.07
N GLU A 262 6.59 14.15 -9.81
CA GLU A 262 7.69 13.89 -10.75
C GLU A 262 8.93 13.38 -10.01
N VAL A 263 9.91 12.83 -10.74
CA VAL A 263 11.14 12.33 -10.13
C VAL A 263 11.94 13.48 -9.52
N ALA A 264 12.24 13.39 -8.23
CA ALA A 264 13.07 14.35 -7.51
C ALA A 264 14.53 13.88 -7.43
N GLU A 265 15.47 14.82 -7.46
CA GLU A 265 16.88 14.54 -7.18
C GLU A 265 17.12 14.36 -5.68
N ILE A 266 17.86 13.34 -5.28
CA ILE A 266 18.35 13.19 -3.90
C ILE A 266 19.79 13.66 -3.83
N LYS A 267 20.07 14.59 -2.92
CA LYS A 267 21.36 15.28 -2.74
C LYS A 267 22.01 14.97 -1.40
#